data_AF-A0A2S5PAU3-F1
#
_entry.id   AF-A0A2S5PAU3-F1
#
_cell.length_a   1.000
_cell.length_b   1.000
_cell.length_c   1.000
_cell.angle_alpha   90.00
_cell.angle_beta   90.00
_cell.angle_gamma   90.00
#
_symmetry.space_group_name_H-M   'P 1'
#
loop_
_entity.id
_entity.type
_entity.pdbx_description
1 polymer ?
#
loop_
_entity_poly.entity_id
_entity_poly.type
_entity_poly.pdbx_seq_one_letter_code
_entity_poly.pdbx_strand_id
1 'polypeptide(L)'
;MVVALAAILAIAGCAGSEGPEIATAAGLGCVDDSLDCIAKRQAALRGLVGDKERKWVKEPATAASYASGVRLFAYKTKKKELTCEELTAGRREADSAPAVLRGPQAAQLSPAQASRGIMLAGEVSRELGNEHARRCKKT
;
A
#
# COMPACT_ATOMS: atom_id res chain seq x y z
N MET A 1 32.22 52.11 5.66
CA MET A 1 32.15 50.90 6.50
C MET A 1 31.15 51.14 7.62
N VAL A 2 30.00 50.48 7.59
CA VAL A 2 29.18 50.17 8.77
C VAL A 2 28.58 48.78 8.51
N VAL A 3 28.93 47.84 9.37
CA VAL A 3 28.43 46.46 9.38
C VAL A 3 27.11 46.45 10.14
N ALA A 4 26.07 45.85 9.55
CA ALA A 4 24.87 45.46 10.28
C ALA A 4 24.55 44.00 9.94
N LEU A 5 24.81 43.14 10.92
CA LEU A 5 24.51 41.72 10.98
C LEU A 5 23.00 41.49 11.18
N ALA A 6 22.59 40.27 10.83
CA ALA A 6 21.40 39.54 11.29
C ALA A 6 20.10 39.72 10.49
N ALA A 7 19.79 38.72 9.66
CA ALA A 7 18.44 38.28 9.39
C ALA A 7 18.42 36.75 9.19
N ILE A 8 18.40 36.06 10.34
CA ILE A 8 17.54 34.92 10.68
C ILE A 8 17.32 33.87 9.59
N LEU A 9 17.93 32.70 9.84
CA LEU A 9 17.52 31.39 9.35
C LEU A 9 16.01 31.17 9.58
N ALA A 10 15.22 31.30 8.51
CA ALA A 10 13.93 30.62 8.43
C ALA A 10 14.18 29.24 7.81
N ILE A 11 14.63 28.29 8.65
CA ILE A 11 14.34 26.88 8.41
C ILE A 11 12.82 26.77 8.40
N ALA A 12 12.25 26.75 7.20
CA ALA A 12 10.89 26.32 6.98
C ALA A 12 10.82 24.86 7.42
N GLY A 13 10.49 24.65 8.70
CA GLY A 13 10.06 23.34 9.17
C GLY A 13 8.91 22.87 8.29
N CYS A 14 8.98 21.64 7.82
CA CYS A 14 7.83 20.90 7.28
C CYS A 14 6.79 20.71 8.40
N ALA A 15 6.13 21.78 8.79
CA ALA A 15 4.86 21.74 9.50
C ALA A 15 3.79 21.98 8.43
N GLY A 16 3.37 20.91 7.78
CA GLY A 16 2.44 21.00 6.66
C GLY A 16 1.78 19.66 6.39
N SER A 17 0.51 19.56 6.82
CA SER A 17 -0.44 18.48 6.57
C SER A 17 -0.06 17.08 7.09
N GLU A 18 -0.64 16.68 8.23
CA GLU A 18 -0.98 15.26 8.46
C GLU A 18 -2.06 14.87 7.43
N GLY A 19 -1.68 14.84 6.16
CA GLY A 19 -2.54 14.48 5.06
C GLY A 19 -2.77 12.97 5.00
N PRO A 20 -3.78 12.52 4.25
CA PRO A 20 -4.00 11.11 3.97
C PRO A 20 -2.74 10.41 3.45
N GLU A 21 -1.85 11.13 2.76
CA GLU A 21 -0.62 10.60 2.19
C GLU A 21 0.39 10.13 3.24
N ILE A 22 0.59 10.88 4.33
CA ILE A 22 1.51 10.50 5.40
C ILE A 22 0.97 9.29 6.18
N ALA A 23 -0.33 9.29 6.49
CA ALA A 23 -0.99 8.16 7.13
C ALA A 23 -0.98 6.91 6.25
N THR A 24 -1.13 7.08 4.93
CA THR A 24 -1.04 5.99 3.94
C THR A 24 0.37 5.42 3.91
N ALA A 25 1.40 6.25 3.75
CA ALA A 25 2.79 5.81 3.75
C ALA A 25 3.18 5.06 5.04
N ALA A 26 2.76 5.56 6.20
CA ALA A 26 3.01 4.92 7.48
C ALA A 26 2.30 3.55 7.62
N GLY A 27 1.04 3.45 7.21
CA GLY A 27 0.29 2.19 7.28
C GLY A 27 0.75 1.14 6.25
N LEU A 28 1.38 1.56 5.16
CA LEU A 28 2.00 0.64 4.19
C LEU A 28 3.28 0.00 4.71
N GLY A 29 3.98 0.64 5.66
CA GLY A 29 5.27 0.20 6.19
C GLY A 29 5.19 -0.74 7.41
N CYS A 30 4.06 -0.77 8.10
CA CYS A 30 3.94 -1.40 9.40
C CYS A 30 3.36 -2.83 9.32
N VAL A 31 3.98 -3.79 10.02
CA VAL A 31 3.69 -5.24 9.86
C VAL A 31 3.57 -5.98 11.21
N ASP A 32 3.70 -5.31 12.34
CA ASP A 32 3.45 -5.90 13.66
C ASP A 32 1.99 -5.75 14.11
N ASP A 33 1.64 -6.45 15.19
CA ASP A 33 0.28 -6.49 15.73
C ASP A 33 0.09 -5.53 16.91
N SER A 34 0.97 -4.54 17.08
CA SER A 34 0.74 -3.47 18.05
C SER A 34 -0.49 -2.64 17.66
N LEU A 35 -1.16 -2.07 18.67
CA LEU A 35 -2.35 -1.26 18.45
C LEU A 35 -2.07 -0.06 17.54
N ASP A 36 -0.91 0.56 17.67
CA ASP A 36 -0.46 1.66 16.82
C ASP A 36 -0.31 1.21 15.36
N CYS A 37 0.34 0.07 15.12
CA CYS A 37 0.51 -0.48 13.78
C CYS A 37 -0.82 -0.83 13.12
N ILE A 38 -1.74 -1.43 13.87
CA ILE A 38 -3.08 -1.76 13.41
C ILE A 38 -3.85 -0.48 13.04
N ALA A 39 -3.80 0.55 13.89
CA ALA A 39 -4.47 1.82 13.64
C ALA A 39 -3.93 2.49 12.34
N LYS A 40 -2.61 2.49 12.15
CA LYS A 40 -1.96 3.00 10.92
C LYS A 40 -2.39 2.22 9.68
N ARG A 41 -2.39 0.88 9.74
CA ARG A 41 -2.85 0.03 8.63
C ARG A 41 -4.32 0.30 8.28
N GLN A 42 -5.19 0.45 9.27
CA GLN A 42 -6.60 0.77 9.06
C GLN A 42 -6.81 2.16 8.45
N ALA A 43 -6.05 3.17 8.91
CA ALA A 43 -6.11 4.52 8.36
C ALA A 43 -5.64 4.54 6.90
N ALA A 44 -4.52 3.88 6.59
CA ALA A 44 -4.03 3.74 5.22
C ALA A 44 -5.04 3.01 4.32
N LEU A 45 -5.64 1.92 4.79
CA LEU A 45 -6.68 1.20 4.05
C LEU A 45 -7.88 2.12 3.74
N ARG A 46 -8.35 2.89 4.74
CA ARG A 46 -9.42 3.88 4.55
C ARG A 46 -9.03 4.93 3.52
N GLY A 47 -7.78 5.39 3.51
CA GLY A 47 -7.24 6.29 2.51
C GLY A 47 -7.32 5.71 1.09
N LEU A 48 -6.78 4.50 0.88
CA LEU A 48 -6.78 3.85 -0.44
C LEU A 48 -8.20 3.52 -0.95
N VAL A 49 -9.09 3.07 -0.07
CA VAL A 49 -10.49 2.79 -0.41
C VAL A 49 -11.29 4.09 -0.63
N GLY A 50 -10.91 5.18 0.03
CA GLY A 50 -11.50 6.50 -0.15
C GLY A 50 -11.08 7.22 -1.43
N ASP A 51 -9.92 6.86 -2.01
CA ASP A 51 -9.44 7.42 -3.26
C ASP A 51 -10.32 6.99 -4.44
N LYS A 52 -11.15 7.94 -4.92
CA LYS A 52 -12.06 7.73 -6.05
C LYS A 52 -11.32 7.58 -7.38
N GLU A 53 -10.15 8.20 -7.51
CA GLU A 53 -9.32 8.16 -8.70
C GLU A 53 -8.42 6.92 -8.73
N ARG A 54 -8.25 6.25 -7.57
CA ARG A 54 -7.48 5.02 -7.38
C ARG A 54 -6.06 5.12 -7.96
N LYS A 55 -5.43 6.27 -7.78
CA LYS A 55 -4.08 6.55 -8.30
C LYS A 55 -3.08 5.50 -7.82
N TRP A 56 -3.26 5.03 -6.59
CA TRP A 56 -2.45 3.99 -5.96
C TRP A 56 -2.37 2.67 -6.74
N VAL A 57 -3.33 2.35 -7.62
CA VAL A 57 -3.30 1.12 -8.45
C VAL A 57 -2.15 1.17 -9.47
N LYS A 58 -1.80 2.36 -9.96
CA LYS A 58 -0.73 2.56 -10.94
C LYS A 58 0.64 2.79 -10.30
N GLU A 59 0.66 3.09 -9.00
CA GLU A 59 1.90 3.28 -8.25
C GLU A 59 2.59 1.95 -7.97
N PRO A 60 3.93 1.87 -8.12
CA PRO A 60 4.66 0.64 -7.83
C PRO A 60 4.52 0.22 -6.36
N ALA A 61 4.30 -1.07 -6.12
CA ALA A 61 4.24 -1.62 -4.78
C ALA A 61 5.66 -1.79 -4.20
N THR A 62 5.85 -1.37 -2.95
CA THR A 62 7.08 -1.60 -2.19
C THR A 62 7.02 -2.94 -1.43
N ALA A 63 8.16 -3.53 -1.07
CA ALA A 63 8.18 -4.76 -0.27
C ALA A 63 7.38 -4.65 1.05
N ALA A 64 7.45 -3.49 1.71
CA ALA A 64 6.68 -3.23 2.92
C ALA A 64 5.17 -3.20 2.65
N SER A 65 4.73 -2.68 1.50
CA SER A 65 3.32 -2.65 1.11
C SER A 65 2.72 -4.04 0.84
N TYR A 66 3.54 -5.00 0.38
CA TYR A 66 3.16 -6.42 0.30
C TYR A 66 2.98 -7.03 1.68
N ALA A 67 3.86 -6.67 2.63
CA ALA A 67 3.88 -7.26 3.97
C ALA A 67 2.77 -6.71 4.87
N SER A 68 2.47 -5.41 4.81
CA SER A 68 1.40 -4.78 5.60
C SER A 68 0.01 -5.25 5.17
N GLY A 69 -0.14 -5.72 3.93
CA GLY A 69 -1.39 -6.23 3.36
C GLY A 69 -2.43 -5.16 3.01
N VAL A 70 -2.15 -3.89 3.31
CA VAL A 70 -3.10 -2.77 3.13
C VAL A 70 -3.53 -2.62 1.67
N ARG A 71 -2.59 -2.65 0.72
CA ARG A 71 -2.91 -2.56 -0.72
C ARG A 71 -3.73 -3.75 -1.20
N LEU A 72 -3.38 -4.96 -0.76
CA LEU A 72 -4.10 -6.18 -1.12
C LEU A 72 -5.54 -6.16 -0.59
N PHE A 73 -5.75 -5.67 0.64
CA PHE A 73 -7.10 -5.44 1.16
C PHE A 73 -7.85 -4.35 0.42
N ALA A 74 -7.18 -3.28 -0.02
CA ALA A 74 -7.80 -2.23 -0.83
C ALA A 74 -8.30 -2.80 -2.17
N TYR A 75 -7.48 -3.59 -2.88
CA TYR A 75 -7.92 -4.30 -4.10
C TYR A 75 -9.11 -5.20 -3.84
N LYS A 76 -9.04 -6.04 -2.79
CA LYS A 76 -10.13 -6.95 -2.42
C LYS A 76 -11.43 -6.20 -2.14
N THR A 77 -11.35 -5.09 -1.41
CA THR A 77 -12.49 -4.24 -1.06
C THR A 77 -13.09 -3.60 -2.30
N LYS A 78 -12.25 -3.07 -3.19
CA LYS A 78 -12.66 -2.32 -4.38
C LYS A 78 -12.95 -3.17 -5.62
N LYS A 79 -12.73 -4.49 -5.60
CA LYS A 79 -12.78 -5.36 -6.78
C LYS A 79 -14.01 -5.18 -7.69
N LYS A 80 -15.18 -4.86 -7.12
CA LYS A 80 -16.40 -4.61 -7.90
C LYS A 80 -16.37 -3.28 -8.67
N GLU A 81 -15.65 -2.29 -8.15
CA GLU A 81 -15.47 -0.96 -8.74
C GLU A 81 -14.28 -0.87 -9.69
N LEU A 82 -13.33 -1.81 -9.62
CA LEU A 82 -12.15 -1.84 -10.47
C LEU A 82 -12.51 -2.11 -11.93
N THR A 83 -11.81 -1.44 -12.84
CA THR A 83 -11.80 -1.74 -14.27
C THR A 83 -11.05 -3.06 -14.54
N CYS A 84 -11.19 -3.60 -15.74
CA CYS A 84 -10.49 -4.83 -16.13
C CYS A 84 -8.96 -4.68 -16.12
N GLU A 85 -8.46 -3.50 -16.46
CA GLU A 85 -7.03 -3.17 -16.35
C GLU A 85 -6.57 -3.16 -14.89
N GLU A 86 -7.34 -2.51 -14.01
CA GLU A 86 -7.04 -2.44 -12.57
C GLU A 86 -7.15 -3.82 -11.90
N LEU A 87 -8.11 -4.66 -12.29
CA LEU A 87 -8.22 -6.05 -11.84
C LEU A 87 -7.00 -6.86 -12.26
N THR A 88 -6.52 -6.66 -13.49
CA THR A 88 -5.30 -7.32 -13.99
C THR A 88 -4.08 -6.84 -13.23
N ALA A 89 -3.95 -5.54 -12.98
CA ALA A 89 -2.85 -4.96 -12.21
C ALA A 89 -2.82 -5.50 -10.77
N GLY A 90 -3.96 -5.47 -10.07
CA GLY A 90 -4.06 -5.97 -8.70
C GLY A 90 -3.79 -7.47 -8.60
N ARG A 91 -4.23 -8.26 -9.59
CA ARG A 91 -3.89 -9.69 -9.65
C ARG A 91 -2.39 -9.92 -9.84
N ARG A 92 -1.75 -9.19 -10.76
CA ARG A 92 -0.29 -9.28 -10.99
C ARG A 92 0.50 -8.89 -9.74
N GLU A 93 0.06 -7.85 -9.04
CA GLU A 93 0.65 -7.47 -7.75
C GLU A 93 0.53 -8.63 -6.76
N ALA A 94 -0.68 -9.16 -6.54
CA ALA A 94 -0.90 -10.29 -5.64
C ALA A 94 -0.07 -11.55 -6.01
N ASP A 95 0.04 -11.88 -7.30
CA ASP A 95 0.84 -13.01 -7.79
C ASP A 95 2.35 -12.82 -7.57
N SER A 96 2.83 -11.57 -7.46
CA SER A 96 4.23 -11.24 -7.24
C SER A 96 4.67 -11.35 -5.77
N ALA A 97 3.72 -11.32 -4.83
CA ALA A 97 4.01 -11.30 -3.40
C ALA A 97 4.92 -12.45 -2.91
N PRO A 98 4.78 -13.71 -3.36
CA PRO A 98 5.66 -14.79 -2.91
C PRO A 98 7.14 -14.58 -3.29
N ALA A 99 7.40 -13.98 -4.46
CA ALA A 99 8.77 -13.68 -4.88
C ALA A 99 9.36 -12.52 -4.06
N VAL A 100 8.57 -11.47 -3.83
CA VAL A 100 9.01 -10.28 -3.08
C VAL A 100 9.22 -10.60 -1.60
N LEU A 101 8.27 -11.29 -0.96
CA LEU A 101 8.28 -11.57 0.48
C LEU A 101 9.28 -12.66 0.89
N ARG A 102 9.78 -13.47 -0.06
CA ARG A 102 10.89 -14.42 0.15
C ARG A 102 12.23 -13.86 -0.30
N GLY A 103 12.23 -12.71 -0.98
CA GLY A 103 13.43 -12.07 -1.51
C GLY A 103 14.17 -11.24 -0.46
N PRO A 104 15.37 -10.76 -0.80
CA PRO A 104 16.18 -9.94 0.10
C PRO A 104 15.51 -8.61 0.49
N GLN A 105 14.53 -8.12 -0.28
CA GLN A 105 13.79 -6.90 0.04
C GLN A 105 12.88 -7.02 1.28
N ALA A 106 12.66 -8.24 1.76
CA ALA A 106 11.85 -8.57 2.92
C ALA A 106 12.68 -9.19 4.06
N ALA A 107 14.02 -9.04 4.04
CA ALA A 107 14.92 -9.64 5.03
C ALA A 107 14.62 -9.25 6.49
N GLN A 108 13.98 -8.10 6.70
CA GLN A 108 13.55 -7.59 8.00
C GLN A 108 12.27 -8.25 8.55
N LEU A 109 11.56 -9.04 7.75
CA LEU A 109 10.33 -9.72 8.17
C LEU A 109 10.66 -11.05 8.84
N SER A 110 9.91 -11.37 9.89
CA SER A 110 9.90 -12.73 10.40
C SER A 110 9.30 -13.71 9.37
N PRO A 111 9.67 -15.00 9.40
CA PRO A 111 9.06 -16.01 8.54
C PRO A 111 7.53 -16.07 8.65
N ALA A 112 6.99 -15.82 9.85
CA ALA A 112 5.56 -15.77 10.10
C ALA A 112 4.89 -14.56 9.41
N GLN A 113 5.49 -13.37 9.45
CA GLN A 113 4.98 -12.18 8.77
C GLN A 113 4.98 -12.37 7.25
N ALA A 114 6.07 -12.88 6.68
CA ALA A 114 6.15 -13.19 5.26
C ALA A 114 5.09 -14.23 4.85
N SER A 115 4.93 -15.31 5.63
CA SER A 115 3.94 -16.35 5.36
C SER A 115 2.50 -15.82 5.36
N ARG A 116 2.15 -14.96 6.34
CA ARG A 116 0.83 -14.30 6.38
C ARG A 116 0.57 -13.44 5.15
N GLY A 117 1.56 -12.64 4.74
CA GLY A 117 1.46 -11.82 3.52
C GLY A 117 1.25 -12.66 2.26
N ILE A 118 1.97 -13.78 2.13
CA ILE A 118 1.84 -14.71 1.00
C ILE A 118 0.46 -15.37 0.96
N MET A 119 -0.07 -15.81 2.10
CA MET A 119 -1.41 -16.41 2.18
C MET A 119 -2.50 -15.40 1.76
N LEU A 120 -2.43 -14.18 2.29
CA LEU A 120 -3.34 -13.08 1.92
C LEU A 120 -3.27 -12.80 0.42
N ALA A 121 -2.07 -12.67 -0.13
CA ALA A 121 -1.89 -12.42 -1.56
C ALA A 121 -2.48 -13.52 -2.42
N GLY A 122 -2.33 -14.79 -2.04
CA GLY A 122 -2.95 -15.91 -2.75
C GLY A 122 -4.48 -15.86 -2.75
N GLU A 123 -5.09 -15.45 -1.63
CA GLU A 123 -6.55 -15.24 -1.55
C GLU A 123 -6.99 -14.10 -2.46
N VAL A 124 -6.33 -12.95 -2.38
CA VAL A 124 -6.66 -11.77 -3.18
C VAL A 124 -6.47 -12.05 -4.68
N SER A 125 -5.40 -12.72 -5.09
CA SER A 125 -5.18 -13.12 -6.48
C SER A 125 -6.35 -13.96 -7.02
N ARG A 126 -6.79 -14.97 -6.27
CA ARG A 126 -7.95 -15.79 -6.65
C ARG A 126 -9.23 -14.97 -6.75
N GLU A 127 -9.49 -14.10 -5.78
CA GLU A 127 -10.68 -13.25 -5.80
C GLU A 127 -10.72 -12.29 -6.98
N LEU A 128 -9.60 -11.61 -7.26
CA LEU A 128 -9.49 -10.69 -8.41
C LEU A 128 -9.54 -11.45 -9.72
N GLY A 129 -8.91 -12.63 -9.80
CA GLY A 129 -8.98 -13.53 -10.95
C GLY A 129 -10.41 -13.97 -11.26
N ASN A 130 -11.19 -14.31 -10.24
CA ASN A 130 -12.60 -14.69 -10.38
C ASN A 130 -13.46 -13.50 -10.84
N GLU A 131 -13.26 -12.32 -10.26
CA GLU A 131 -14.00 -11.11 -10.66
C GLU A 131 -13.64 -10.69 -12.10
N HIS A 132 -12.37 -10.78 -12.48
CA HIS A 132 -11.91 -10.56 -13.84
C HIS A 132 -12.53 -11.59 -14.81
N ALA A 133 -12.50 -12.89 -14.49
CA ALA A 133 -13.09 -13.92 -15.33
C ALA A 133 -14.61 -13.75 -15.52
N ARG A 134 -15.29 -13.19 -14.52
CA ARG A 134 -16.73 -12.91 -14.56
C ARG A 134 -17.09 -11.76 -15.49
N ARG A 135 -16.29 -10.68 -15.51
CA ARG A 135 -16.68 -9.40 -16.15
C ARG A 135 -15.82 -8.97 -17.33
N CYS A 136 -14.60 -9.49 -17.43
CA CYS A 136 -13.57 -9.02 -18.36
C CYS A 136 -13.25 -10.02 -19.47
N LYS A 137 -14.00 -11.14 -19.55
CA LYS A 137 -13.99 -11.97 -20.75
C LYS A 137 -14.54 -11.13 -21.90
N LYS A 138 -13.68 -10.90 -22.91
CA LYS A 138 -14.04 -10.28 -24.18
C LYS A 138 -15.34 -10.91 -24.74
N THR A 139 -16.33 -10.07 -25.03
CA THR A 139 -17.05 -10.14 -26.30
C THR A 139 -16.07 -10.04 -27.46
#